data_AF-A0A7W8FFX6-F1
#
_entry.id   AF-A0A7W8FFX6-F1
#
_cell.length_a   1.000
_cell.length_b   1.000
_cell.length_c   1.000
_cell.angle_alpha   90.00
_cell.angle_beta   90.00
_cell.angle_gamma   90.00
#
_symmetry.space_group_name_H-M   'P 1'
#
loop_
_entity.id
_entity.type
_entity.pdbx_description
1 polymer ?
#
loop_
_entity_poly.entity_id
_entity_poly.type
_entity_poly.pdbx_seq_one_letter_code
_entity_poly.pdbx_strand_id
1 'polypeptide(L)'
;MLFFSRFKRLSGLTDPAKTSVRELLSAALKHQVCIEILFTARNRQMDNVYCRIKALRGKKVLLVSGINFLPDALNGEQCLIYFNLPHSLLVNTFKMSPGLARAGFLCKTQIIHNYLDSESRNCVIEIDLPQAYVQRSLRKHERVFPASNMVKSVDLWLRGKLPKQWREMGPSDFSFREGAPSRLRLINISASGARIEIDNVEESDRYRKLTGAQMLLCVVLCGQGRKCCAAPVVCQCVEGLYSATLRRLSLRLRFMQVWKTDCCGQGSWGRVDEDGVPPLRDWINNDFCLLTEKPSHSC
;
A
#
# COMPACT_ATOMS: atom_id res chain seq x y z
N MET A 1 -2.49 -28.74 -11.75
CA MET A 1 -1.32 -29.21 -10.97
C MET A 1 0.05 -28.84 -11.57
N LEU A 2 0.17 -28.56 -12.88
CA LEU A 2 1.46 -28.35 -13.56
C LEU A 2 2.14 -26.98 -13.36
N PHE A 3 1.42 -25.96 -12.88
CA PHE A 3 1.97 -24.61 -12.67
C PHE A 3 2.88 -24.51 -11.42
N PHE A 4 2.50 -25.10 -10.29
CA PHE A 4 3.30 -25.03 -9.05
C PHE A 4 4.52 -25.97 -9.07
N SER A 5 4.44 -27.11 -9.76
CA SER A 5 5.54 -28.07 -9.88
C SER A 5 6.62 -27.62 -10.88
N ARG A 6 6.27 -26.87 -11.93
CA ARG A 6 7.28 -26.23 -12.81
C ARG A 6 7.95 -25.01 -12.17
N PHE A 7 7.27 -24.29 -11.27
CA PHE A 7 7.85 -23.12 -10.60
C PHE A 7 8.92 -23.46 -9.54
N LYS A 8 8.82 -24.62 -8.86
CA LYS A 8 9.87 -25.10 -7.94
C LYS A 8 11.22 -25.39 -8.62
N ARG A 9 11.24 -25.66 -9.95
CA ARG A 9 12.48 -26.05 -10.66
C ARG A 9 13.28 -24.87 -11.23
N LEU A 10 12.71 -23.67 -11.29
CA LEU A 10 13.36 -22.50 -11.92
C LEU A 10 14.06 -21.57 -10.92
N SER A 11 13.83 -21.71 -9.62
CA SER A 11 14.57 -21.00 -8.58
C SER A 11 15.69 -21.90 -8.06
N GLY A 12 16.83 -21.91 -8.75
CA GLY A 12 18.07 -22.56 -8.31
C GLY A 12 18.71 -21.86 -7.11
N LEU A 13 17.94 -21.69 -6.03
CA LEU A 13 18.41 -21.19 -4.75
C LEU A 13 18.16 -22.30 -3.74
N THR A 14 19.25 -22.84 -3.20
CA THR A 14 19.26 -23.73 -2.05
C THR A 14 18.56 -23.04 -0.88
N ASP A 15 17.40 -23.57 -0.46
CA ASP A 15 16.56 -23.03 0.61
C ASP A 15 17.28 -23.12 1.98
N PRO A 16 17.60 -22.00 2.67
CA PRO A 16 17.83 -22.04 4.10
C PRO A 16 16.47 -22.23 4.82
N ALA A 17 16.47 -23.02 5.91
CA ALA A 17 15.35 -23.39 6.78
C ALA A 17 14.00 -22.74 6.44
N LYS A 18 13.11 -23.47 5.74
CA LYS A 18 11.75 -23.00 5.44
C LYS A 18 10.98 -22.75 6.72
N THR A 19 10.91 -21.49 7.15
CA THR A 19 9.94 -21.02 8.13
C THR A 19 8.56 -21.54 7.74
N SER A 20 7.77 -22.04 8.68
CA SER A 20 6.44 -22.54 8.34
C SER A 20 5.51 -21.39 7.92
N VAL A 21 4.55 -21.65 7.03
CA VAL A 21 3.51 -20.66 6.66
C VAL A 21 2.80 -20.14 7.90
N ARG A 22 2.58 -21.02 8.88
CA ARG A 22 1.89 -20.69 10.12
C ARG A 22 2.65 -19.68 10.96
N GLU A 23 3.97 -19.81 11.09
CA GLU A 23 4.81 -18.84 11.81
C GLU A 23 4.82 -17.49 11.12
N LEU A 24 4.91 -17.46 9.78
CA LEU A 24 4.84 -16.23 8.99
C LEU A 24 3.48 -15.53 9.15
N LEU A 25 2.37 -16.26 9.10
CA LEU A 25 1.04 -15.70 9.34
C LEU A 25 0.83 -15.28 10.79
N SER A 26 1.46 -15.96 11.75
CA SER A 26 1.42 -15.56 13.17
C SER A 26 2.17 -14.25 13.39
N ALA A 27 3.32 -14.08 12.73
CA ALA A 27 4.03 -12.82 12.67
C ALA A 27 3.18 -11.73 12.00
N ALA A 28 2.55 -12.02 10.86
CA ALA A 28 1.66 -11.08 10.18
C ALA A 28 0.49 -10.63 11.08
N LEU A 29 -0.12 -11.54 11.85
CA LEU A 29 -1.14 -11.22 12.84
C LEU A 29 -0.60 -10.33 13.96
N LYS A 30 0.53 -10.71 14.58
CA LYS A 30 1.14 -9.94 15.67
C LYS A 30 1.50 -8.52 15.23
N HIS A 31 1.96 -8.38 14.01
CA HIS A 31 2.36 -7.11 13.42
C HIS A 31 1.24 -6.43 12.63
N GLN A 32 -0.01 -6.93 12.66
CA GLN A 32 -1.18 -6.34 11.99
C GLN A 32 -0.97 -6.04 10.49
N VAL A 33 -0.21 -6.91 9.83
CA VAL A 33 0.16 -6.77 8.42
C VAL A 33 -1.06 -6.87 7.51
N CYS A 34 -1.09 -6.03 6.48
CA CYS A 34 -2.07 -6.11 5.41
C CYS A 34 -1.85 -7.35 4.53
N ILE A 35 -2.92 -8.10 4.31
CA ILE A 35 -2.98 -9.26 3.43
C ILE A 35 -3.77 -8.87 2.18
N GLU A 36 -3.20 -9.08 1.00
CA GLU A 36 -3.88 -8.90 -0.28
C GLU A 36 -4.42 -10.25 -0.77
N ILE A 37 -5.74 -10.34 -0.97
CA ILE A 37 -6.41 -11.48 -1.61
C ILE A 37 -6.50 -11.22 -3.10
N LEU A 38 -5.99 -12.18 -3.88
CA LEU A 38 -6.03 -12.19 -5.34
C LEU A 38 -6.96 -13.32 -5.78
N PHE A 39 -8.08 -12.96 -6.41
CA PHE A 39 -9.02 -13.95 -6.94
C PHE A 39 -8.46 -14.61 -8.21
N THR A 40 -8.55 -15.94 -8.29
CA THR A 40 -8.04 -16.69 -9.46
C THR A 40 -9.08 -16.83 -10.56
N ALA A 41 -10.38 -16.71 -10.23
CA ALA A 41 -11.47 -16.81 -11.17
C ALA A 41 -11.72 -15.45 -11.86
N ARG A 42 -11.40 -15.36 -13.15
CA ARG A 42 -11.56 -14.13 -13.96
C ARG A 42 -13.02 -13.72 -14.21
N ASN A 43 -13.98 -14.58 -13.92
CA ASN A 43 -15.40 -14.35 -14.20
C ASN A 43 -16.03 -13.30 -13.29
N ARG A 44 -15.39 -13.01 -12.16
CA ARG A 44 -15.75 -11.91 -11.27
C ARG A 44 -14.68 -10.86 -11.47
N GLN A 45 -14.96 -9.77 -12.19
CA GLN A 45 -14.07 -8.61 -12.29
C GLN A 45 -13.98 -7.90 -10.93
N MET A 46 -13.54 -8.61 -9.89
CA MET A 46 -13.35 -8.05 -8.57
C MET A 46 -11.91 -7.55 -8.44
N ASP A 47 -11.79 -6.32 -7.98
CA ASP A 47 -10.52 -5.76 -7.54
C ASP A 47 -9.90 -6.64 -6.45
N ASN A 48 -8.57 -6.63 -6.36
CA ASN A 48 -7.85 -7.23 -5.25
C ASN A 48 -8.36 -6.66 -3.91
N VAL A 49 -8.51 -7.53 -2.93
CA VAL A 49 -9.09 -7.19 -1.63
C VAL A 49 -7.98 -7.11 -0.61
N TYR A 50 -7.97 -6.03 0.16
CA TYR A 50 -7.02 -5.84 1.26
C TYR A 50 -7.71 -6.18 2.57
N CYS A 51 -7.06 -7.03 3.36
CA CYS A 51 -7.59 -7.58 4.60
C CYS A 51 -6.55 -7.52 5.70
N ARG A 52 -6.98 -7.78 6.94
CA ARG A 52 -6.09 -8.10 8.07
C ARG A 52 -6.42 -9.45 8.66
N ILE A 53 -5.44 -10.07 9.31
CA ILE A 53 -5.67 -11.31 10.04
C ILE A 53 -6.36 -10.97 11.37
N LYS A 54 -7.59 -11.45 11.57
CA LYS A 54 -8.32 -11.38 12.84
C LYS A 54 -7.85 -12.47 13.79
N ALA A 55 -7.72 -13.70 13.30
CA ALA A 55 -7.29 -14.84 14.10
C ALA A 55 -6.75 -15.99 13.26
N LEU A 56 -5.92 -16.82 13.89
CA LEU A 56 -5.49 -18.11 13.36
C LEU A 56 -6.14 -19.22 14.21
N ARG A 57 -7.01 -20.04 13.62
CA ARG A 57 -7.79 -21.08 14.32
C ARG A 57 -7.52 -22.45 13.72
N GLY A 58 -6.63 -23.23 14.34
CA GLY A 58 -6.31 -24.58 13.86
C GLY A 58 -5.82 -24.56 12.40
N LYS A 59 -6.59 -25.17 11.50
CA LYS A 59 -6.30 -25.21 10.05
C LYS A 59 -6.92 -24.05 9.27
N LYS A 60 -7.36 -22.98 9.94
CA LYS A 60 -8.09 -21.88 9.33
C LYS A 60 -7.49 -20.52 9.68
N VAL A 61 -7.66 -19.56 8.78
CA VAL A 61 -7.28 -18.16 8.97
C VAL A 61 -8.53 -17.31 8.80
N LEU A 62 -8.80 -16.46 9.78
CA LEU A 62 -9.89 -15.48 9.71
C LEU A 62 -9.31 -14.14 9.29
N LEU A 63 -9.77 -13.65 8.15
CA LEU A 63 -9.43 -12.34 7.60
C LEU A 63 -10.60 -11.39 7.79
N VAL A 64 -10.34 -10.12 8.06
CA VAL A 64 -11.34 -9.05 8.07
C VAL A 64 -11.06 -8.12 6.90
N SER A 65 -12.11 -7.75 6.18
CA SER A 65 -12.07 -6.80 5.09
C SER A 65 -13.01 -5.62 5.36
N GLY A 66 -12.57 -4.42 4.98
CA GLY A 66 -13.39 -3.23 4.95
C GLY A 66 -14.37 -3.18 3.77
N ILE A 67 -14.26 -4.11 2.81
CA ILE A 67 -15.22 -4.29 1.72
C ILE A 67 -16.25 -5.34 2.15
N ASN A 68 -17.52 -4.97 2.06
CA ASN A 68 -18.62 -5.88 2.36
C ASN A 68 -18.99 -6.69 1.12
N PHE A 69 -18.79 -7.99 1.20
CA PHE A 69 -19.31 -8.95 0.24
C PHE A 69 -20.68 -9.45 0.71
N LEU A 70 -21.54 -9.83 -0.23
CA LEU A 70 -22.72 -10.61 0.11
C LEU A 70 -22.26 -11.89 0.83
N PRO A 71 -22.94 -12.32 1.91
CA PRO A 71 -22.65 -13.59 2.57
C PRO A 71 -22.60 -14.73 1.55
N ASP A 72 -21.69 -15.67 1.76
CA ASP A 72 -21.49 -16.86 0.93
C ASP A 72 -21.01 -16.61 -0.51
N ALA A 73 -20.91 -15.35 -0.95
CA ALA A 73 -20.58 -15.03 -2.33
C ALA A 73 -19.26 -15.67 -2.75
N LEU A 74 -18.25 -15.71 -1.87
CA LEU A 74 -16.89 -16.16 -2.15
C LEU A 74 -16.64 -17.64 -1.82
N ASN A 75 -17.66 -18.39 -1.39
CA ASN A 75 -17.48 -19.73 -0.86
C ASN A 75 -16.89 -20.71 -1.87
N GLY A 76 -15.95 -21.52 -1.39
CA GLY A 76 -15.29 -22.57 -2.16
C GLY A 76 -14.29 -22.05 -3.20
N GLU A 77 -14.12 -20.75 -3.36
CA GLU A 77 -13.23 -20.20 -4.38
C GLU A 77 -11.75 -20.40 -4.04
N GLN A 78 -10.97 -20.74 -5.07
CA GLN A 78 -9.52 -20.76 -4.97
C GLN A 78 -8.99 -19.33 -5.06
N CYS A 79 -8.13 -18.94 -4.13
CA CYS A 79 -7.50 -17.63 -4.11
C CYS A 79 -5.99 -17.74 -3.86
N LEU A 80 -5.29 -16.64 -4.13
CA LEU A 80 -3.94 -16.43 -3.62
C LEU A 80 -4.01 -15.35 -2.54
N ILE A 81 -3.20 -15.50 -1.50
CA ILE A 81 -2.95 -14.43 -0.55
C ILE A 81 -1.50 -13.97 -0.69
N TYR A 82 -1.30 -12.66 -0.62
CA TYR A 82 0.00 -12.02 -0.69
C TYR A 82 0.21 -11.12 0.52
N PHE A 83 1.37 -11.19 1.15
CA PHE A 83 1.73 -10.30 2.25
C PHE A 83 3.24 -10.12 2.37
N ASN A 84 3.66 -9.00 2.95
CA ASN A 84 5.05 -8.72 3.28
C ASN A 84 5.20 -8.59 4.79
N LEU A 85 6.29 -9.13 5.33
CA LEU A 85 6.67 -8.88 6.72
C LEU A 85 7.74 -7.78 6.79
N PRO A 86 7.90 -7.11 7.93
CA PRO A 86 8.94 -6.10 8.11
C PRO A 86 10.33 -6.66 7.81
N HIS A 87 11.13 -5.90 7.09
CA HIS A 87 12.47 -6.36 6.69
C HIS A 87 13.33 -6.74 7.91
N SER A 88 13.27 -5.94 8.98
CA SER A 88 13.98 -6.21 10.23
C SER A 88 13.54 -7.53 10.88
N LEU A 89 12.25 -7.88 10.83
CA LEU A 89 11.73 -9.14 11.35
C LEU A 89 12.25 -10.32 10.52
N LEU A 90 12.24 -10.19 9.19
CA LEU A 90 12.72 -11.22 8.28
C LEU A 90 14.21 -11.52 8.46
N VAL A 91 15.05 -10.49 8.60
CA VAL A 91 16.49 -10.65 8.79
C VAL A 91 16.83 -11.07 10.21
N ASN A 92 16.29 -10.40 11.22
CA ASN A 92 16.74 -10.59 12.60
C ASN A 92 16.10 -11.80 13.28
N THR A 93 14.83 -12.09 13.00
CA THR A 93 14.08 -13.18 13.63
C THR A 93 14.07 -14.43 12.76
N PHE A 94 13.67 -14.29 11.49
CA PHE A 94 13.58 -15.43 10.57
C PHE A 94 14.91 -15.78 9.87
N LYS A 95 15.98 -15.01 10.15
CA LYS A 95 17.34 -15.23 9.62
C LYS A 95 17.39 -15.35 8.09
N MET A 96 16.48 -14.68 7.40
CA MET A 96 16.48 -14.62 5.94
C MET A 96 17.62 -13.74 5.43
N SER A 97 18.19 -14.10 4.28
CA SER A 97 19.20 -13.25 3.64
C SER A 97 18.57 -11.91 3.22
N PRO A 98 19.32 -10.80 3.19
CA PRO A 98 18.79 -9.49 2.81
C PRO A 98 18.12 -9.48 1.42
N GLY A 99 18.59 -10.32 0.48
CA GLY A 99 17.96 -10.45 -0.83
C GLY A 99 16.56 -11.08 -0.76
N LEU A 100 16.40 -12.16 0.01
CA LEU A 100 15.11 -12.84 0.20
C LEU A 100 14.15 -12.02 1.06
N ALA A 101 14.68 -11.26 2.03
CA ALA A 101 13.90 -10.39 2.91
C ALA A 101 13.22 -9.21 2.21
N ARG A 102 13.48 -8.97 0.91
CA ARG A 102 12.79 -7.99 0.07
C ARG A 102 11.55 -8.56 -0.64
N ALA A 103 11.41 -9.88 -0.69
CA ALA A 103 10.32 -10.54 -1.39
C ALA A 103 9.15 -10.82 -0.45
N GLY A 104 7.94 -10.69 -0.97
CA GLY A 104 6.73 -11.06 -0.24
C GLY A 104 6.43 -12.54 -0.28
N PHE A 105 5.44 -12.94 0.51
CA PHE A 105 4.98 -14.31 0.61
C PHE A 105 3.67 -14.45 -0.17
N LEU A 106 3.71 -15.26 -1.24
CA LEU A 106 2.54 -15.60 -2.03
C LEU A 106 2.11 -17.03 -1.70
N CYS A 107 0.92 -17.20 -1.14
CA CYS A 107 0.37 -18.48 -0.75
C CYS A 107 -0.88 -18.79 -1.57
N LYS A 108 -1.05 -20.05 -1.98
CA LYS A 108 -2.31 -20.52 -2.56
C LYS A 108 -3.20 -21.12 -1.48
N THR A 109 -4.47 -20.77 -1.49
CA THR A 109 -5.46 -21.29 -0.53
C THR A 109 -6.87 -21.29 -1.13
N GLN A 110 -7.86 -21.69 -0.32
CA GLN A 110 -9.27 -21.73 -0.64
C GLN A 110 -10.05 -20.91 0.37
N ILE A 111 -11.05 -20.17 -0.11
CA ILE A 111 -12.05 -19.51 0.72
C ILE A 111 -13.07 -20.56 1.14
N ILE A 112 -13.20 -20.74 2.45
CA ILE A 112 -14.17 -21.65 3.06
C ILE A 112 -15.52 -20.95 3.10
N HIS A 113 -15.55 -19.75 3.66
CA HIS A 113 -16.78 -18.98 3.85
C HIS A 113 -16.51 -17.47 3.91
N ASN A 114 -17.50 -16.63 3.59
CA ASN A 114 -17.52 -15.22 3.97
C ASN A 114 -18.85 -14.79 4.57
N TYR A 115 -18.82 -13.99 5.64
CA TYR A 115 -20.01 -13.52 6.36
C TYR A 115 -19.79 -12.13 6.96
N LEU A 116 -20.88 -11.46 7.33
CA LEU A 116 -20.82 -10.22 8.12
C LEU A 116 -20.79 -10.58 9.61
N ASP A 117 -19.75 -10.12 10.30
CA ASP A 117 -19.62 -10.28 11.73
C ASP A 117 -20.74 -9.50 12.45
N SER A 118 -21.49 -10.18 13.34
CA SER A 118 -22.67 -9.60 13.97
C SER A 118 -22.34 -8.40 14.87
N GLU A 119 -21.19 -8.42 15.52
CA GLU A 119 -20.73 -7.35 16.42
C GLU A 119 -20.07 -6.19 15.66
N SER A 120 -19.03 -6.49 14.87
CA SER A 120 -18.24 -5.44 14.21
C SER A 120 -18.82 -4.96 12.89
N ARG A 121 -19.83 -5.66 12.34
CA ARG A 121 -20.44 -5.43 11.02
C ARG A 121 -19.45 -5.46 9.85
N ASN A 122 -18.22 -5.90 10.09
CA ASN A 122 -17.21 -6.07 9.05
C ASN A 122 -17.37 -7.43 8.36
N CYS A 123 -16.97 -7.49 7.10
CA CYS A 123 -16.92 -8.76 6.38
C CYS A 123 -15.73 -9.59 6.85
N VAL A 124 -16.02 -10.80 7.33
CA VAL A 124 -15.04 -11.82 7.68
C VAL A 124 -14.94 -12.80 6.53
N ILE A 125 -13.71 -13.08 6.09
CA ILE A 125 -13.37 -14.07 5.08
C ILE A 125 -12.58 -15.17 5.77
N GLU A 126 -13.11 -16.38 5.77
CA GLU A 126 -12.49 -17.57 6.33
C GLU A 126 -11.79 -18.35 5.21
N ILE A 127 -10.49 -18.57 5.36
CA ILE A 127 -9.68 -19.33 4.40
C ILE A 127 -9.02 -20.53 5.08
N ASP A 128 -8.69 -21.54 4.29
CA ASP A 128 -7.80 -22.61 4.75
C ASP A 128 -6.41 -22.07 5.05
N LEU A 129 -5.75 -22.64 6.06
CA LEU A 129 -4.35 -22.37 6.35
C LEU A 129 -3.52 -22.85 5.14
N PRO A 130 -2.82 -21.94 4.43
CA PRO A 130 -2.04 -22.35 3.29
C PRO A 130 -0.91 -23.30 3.71
N GLN A 131 -0.65 -24.31 2.88
CA GLN A 131 0.34 -25.35 3.18
C GLN A 131 1.75 -24.99 2.71
N ALA A 132 1.86 -24.03 1.78
CA ALA A 132 3.14 -23.58 1.24
C ALA A 132 3.05 -22.12 0.76
N TYR A 133 4.21 -21.49 0.64
CA TYR A 133 4.38 -20.17 0.02
C TYR A 133 5.49 -20.21 -1.02
N VAL A 134 5.50 -19.18 -1.87
CA VAL A 134 6.63 -18.80 -2.72
C VAL A 134 7.03 -17.38 -2.38
N GLN A 135 8.33 -17.11 -2.31
CA GLN A 135 8.83 -15.75 -2.16
C GLN A 135 8.83 -15.04 -3.51
N ARG A 136 8.11 -13.93 -3.61
CA ARG A 136 7.99 -13.15 -4.84
C ARG A 136 7.58 -11.71 -4.54
N SER A 137 8.18 -10.75 -5.24
CA SER A 137 7.68 -9.37 -5.25
C SER A 137 6.63 -9.23 -6.36
N LEU A 138 5.39 -8.84 -6.00
CA LEU A 138 4.34 -8.54 -6.99
C LEU A 138 4.47 -7.14 -7.58
N ARG A 139 5.15 -6.24 -6.86
CA ARG A 139 5.38 -4.84 -7.24
C ARG A 139 6.85 -4.52 -7.03
N LYS A 140 7.40 -3.62 -7.86
CA LYS A 140 8.77 -3.10 -7.69
C LYS A 140 8.90 -2.31 -6.38
N HIS A 141 7.89 -1.49 -6.10
CA HIS A 141 7.73 -0.79 -4.82
C HIS A 141 6.38 -1.16 -4.25
N GLU A 142 6.39 -1.70 -3.05
CA GLU A 142 5.17 -2.05 -2.37
C GLU A 142 4.34 -0.79 -2.07
N ARG A 143 3.01 -0.93 -2.17
CA ARG A 143 2.07 0.16 -1.90
C ARG A 143 1.53 0.00 -0.49
N VAL A 144 1.76 1.02 0.33
CA VAL A 144 1.18 1.13 1.65
C VAL A 144 -0.14 1.90 1.61
N PHE A 145 -1.05 1.59 2.52
CA PHE A 145 -2.25 2.37 2.80
C PHE A 145 -2.09 2.93 4.23
N PRO A 146 -1.53 4.15 4.40
CA PRO A 146 -1.21 4.68 5.72
C PRO A 146 -2.47 4.88 6.57
N ALA A 147 -2.40 4.48 7.83
CA ALA A 147 -3.44 4.82 8.81
C ALA A 147 -3.44 6.33 9.11
N SER A 148 -4.57 6.86 9.57
CA SER A 148 -4.74 8.31 9.81
C SER A 148 -3.69 8.91 10.76
N ASN A 149 -3.23 8.15 11.75
CA ASN A 149 -2.19 8.56 12.70
C ASN A 149 -0.76 8.51 12.13
N MET A 150 -0.58 7.91 10.95
CA MET A 150 0.72 7.81 10.28
C MET A 150 0.98 8.98 9.34
N VAL A 151 -0.06 9.75 8.99
CA VAL A 151 0.04 10.91 8.10
C VAL A 151 -0.05 12.16 8.95
N LYS A 152 1.03 12.94 9.04
CA LYS A 152 1.01 14.25 9.74
C LYS A 152 0.53 15.36 8.84
N SER A 153 1.02 15.36 7.61
CA SER A 153 0.61 16.36 6.63
C SER A 153 0.77 15.85 5.20
N VAL A 154 -0.08 16.40 4.34
CA VAL A 154 0.01 16.26 2.88
C VAL A 154 -0.24 17.64 2.29
N ASP A 155 0.64 18.11 1.42
CA ASP A 155 0.45 19.37 0.70
C ASP A 155 0.60 19.12 -0.80
N LEU A 156 -0.38 19.60 -1.57
CA LEU A 156 -0.44 19.43 -3.00
C LEU A 156 -0.53 20.78 -3.70
N TRP A 157 0.31 20.96 -4.71
CA TRP A 157 0.29 22.12 -5.62
C TRP A 157 0.09 21.65 -7.06
N LEU A 158 -0.94 22.15 -7.74
CA LEU A 158 -1.33 21.81 -9.11
C LEU A 158 -0.62 22.65 -10.17
N ARG A 159 0.61 23.12 -9.90
CA ARG A 159 1.31 24.12 -10.73
C ARG A 159 2.05 23.50 -11.92
N GLY A 160 1.93 24.12 -13.09
CA GLY A 160 2.62 23.67 -14.32
C GLY A 160 4.12 24.00 -14.41
N LYS A 161 4.65 24.97 -13.64
CA LYS A 161 6.09 25.30 -13.59
C LYS A 161 6.61 25.12 -12.16
N LEU A 162 7.68 24.36 -12.02
CA LEU A 162 8.27 23.96 -10.75
C LEU A 162 9.18 25.08 -10.17
N PRO A 163 9.27 25.18 -8.84
CA PRO A 163 10.12 26.18 -8.18
C PRO A 163 11.59 25.76 -8.23
N LYS A 164 12.51 26.73 -8.07
CA LYS A 164 13.93 26.42 -7.88
C LYS A 164 14.18 25.78 -6.53
N GLN A 165 13.46 26.21 -5.50
CA GLN A 165 13.47 25.60 -4.17
C GLN A 165 12.06 25.27 -3.69
N TRP A 166 11.88 24.12 -3.04
CA TRP A 166 10.54 23.72 -2.58
C TRP A 166 9.91 24.67 -1.54
N ARG A 167 10.74 25.40 -0.77
CA ARG A 167 10.29 26.40 0.22
C ARG A 167 9.80 27.70 -0.41
N GLU A 168 10.14 27.97 -1.67
CA GLU A 168 9.64 29.13 -2.42
C GLU A 168 8.19 28.96 -2.85
N MET A 169 7.63 27.76 -2.67
CA MET A 169 6.23 27.52 -2.95
C MET A 169 5.37 28.31 -1.98
N GLY A 170 4.46 29.10 -2.53
CA GLY A 170 3.38 29.72 -1.78
C GLY A 170 2.42 28.69 -1.17
N PRO A 171 1.23 29.12 -0.71
CA PRO A 171 0.26 28.21 -0.11
C PRO A 171 -0.12 27.07 -1.07
N SER A 172 -0.32 25.87 -0.52
CA SER A 172 -0.77 24.70 -1.26
C SER A 172 -2.19 24.89 -1.77
N ASP A 173 -2.47 24.32 -2.95
CA ASP A 173 -3.83 24.31 -3.50
C ASP A 173 -4.74 23.43 -2.63
N PHE A 174 -4.17 22.35 -2.07
CA PHE A 174 -4.84 21.47 -1.12
C PHE A 174 -3.87 21.02 -0.03
N SER A 175 -4.35 20.99 1.21
CA SER A 175 -3.57 20.55 2.36
C SER A 175 -4.38 19.65 3.29
N PHE A 176 -3.72 18.63 3.83
CA PHE A 176 -4.14 17.85 4.98
C PHE A 176 -3.19 18.13 6.14
N ARG A 177 -3.75 18.24 7.35
CA ARG A 177 -3.02 18.31 8.62
C ARG A 177 -3.71 17.40 9.63
N GLU A 178 -2.93 16.64 10.38
CA GLU A 178 -3.45 15.80 11.47
C GLU A 178 -4.25 16.64 12.47
N GLY A 179 -5.43 16.16 12.86
CA GLY A 179 -6.31 16.86 13.80
C GLY A 179 -7.13 18.00 13.19
N ALA A 180 -6.94 18.35 11.92
CA ALA A 180 -7.72 19.38 11.24
C ALA A 180 -8.70 18.76 10.22
N PRO A 181 -9.89 19.37 10.02
CA PRO A 181 -10.77 19.02 8.91
C PRO A 181 -10.05 19.22 7.58
N SER A 182 -10.04 18.20 6.72
CA SER A 182 -9.39 18.26 5.41
C SER A 182 -10.20 17.53 4.36
N ARG A 183 -10.25 18.10 3.17
CA ARG A 183 -10.81 17.49 1.96
C ARG A 183 -9.81 16.58 1.25
N LEU A 184 -8.52 16.79 1.50
CA LEU A 184 -7.41 16.05 0.90
C LEU A 184 -7.15 14.77 1.70
N ARG A 185 -7.05 13.63 1.01
CA ARG A 185 -6.75 12.31 1.57
C ARG A 185 -5.64 11.63 0.76
N LEU A 186 -4.62 11.13 1.46
CA LEU A 186 -3.63 10.21 0.90
C LEU A 186 -4.20 8.79 0.97
N ILE A 187 -4.55 8.20 -0.16
CA ILE A 187 -5.16 6.86 -0.23
C ILE A 187 -4.09 5.79 -0.10
N ASN A 188 -3.01 5.89 -0.88
CA ASN A 188 -1.86 5.01 -0.78
C ASN A 188 -0.59 5.71 -1.25
N ILE A 189 0.55 5.17 -0.86
CA ILE A 189 1.87 5.64 -1.28
C ILE A 189 2.82 4.46 -1.49
N SER A 190 3.76 4.60 -2.42
CA SER A 190 4.90 3.71 -2.60
C SER A 190 6.17 4.55 -2.67
N ALA A 191 7.33 3.91 -2.81
CA ALA A 191 8.57 4.66 -3.03
C ALA A 191 8.56 5.46 -4.35
N SER A 192 7.68 5.15 -5.31
CA SER A 192 7.69 5.77 -6.65
C SER A 192 6.39 6.51 -7.03
N GLY A 193 5.40 6.56 -6.16
CA GLY A 193 4.15 7.25 -6.46
C GLY A 193 3.15 7.27 -5.31
N ALA A 194 2.05 7.97 -5.52
CA ALA A 194 0.96 8.07 -4.55
C ALA A 194 -0.39 8.13 -5.26
N ARG A 195 -1.44 7.72 -4.55
CA ARG A 195 -2.83 8.00 -4.92
C ARG A 195 -3.43 8.95 -3.90
N ILE A 196 -4.04 10.02 -4.40
CA ILE A 196 -4.62 11.08 -3.59
C ILE A 196 -6.06 11.31 -4.04
N GLU A 197 -6.95 11.59 -3.09
CA GLU A 197 -8.32 11.98 -3.36
C GLU A 197 -8.63 13.31 -2.66
N ILE A 198 -9.40 14.15 -3.32
CA ILE A 198 -9.86 15.43 -2.79
C ILE A 198 -11.38 15.45 -2.92
N ASP A 199 -12.06 15.56 -1.79
CA ASP A 199 -13.52 15.61 -1.74
C ASP A 199 -14.04 17.05 -1.79
N ASN A 200 -15.33 17.24 -2.09
CA ASN A 200 -16.00 18.54 -2.11
C ASN A 200 -15.28 19.57 -2.99
N VAL A 201 -14.86 19.16 -4.18
CA VAL A 201 -14.21 20.00 -5.19
C VAL A 201 -15.24 20.45 -6.22
N GLU A 202 -15.34 21.76 -6.44
CA GLU A 202 -16.18 22.35 -7.50
C GLU A 202 -15.65 22.00 -8.88
N GLU A 203 -16.53 21.85 -9.87
CA GLU A 203 -16.07 21.54 -11.21
C GLU A 203 -15.19 22.67 -11.77
N SER A 204 -14.10 22.29 -12.41
CA SER A 204 -13.19 23.25 -13.05
C SER A 204 -12.55 22.59 -14.26
N ASP A 205 -12.51 23.31 -15.39
CA ASP A 205 -11.89 22.86 -16.63
C ASP A 205 -10.42 22.46 -16.44
N ARG A 206 -9.75 23.04 -15.43
CA ARG A 206 -8.36 22.70 -15.08
C ARG A 206 -8.21 21.22 -14.70
N TYR A 207 -9.24 20.61 -14.11
CA TYR A 207 -9.18 19.21 -13.66
C TYR A 207 -9.16 18.22 -14.82
N ARG A 208 -9.81 18.57 -15.94
CA ARG A 208 -9.81 17.77 -17.17
C ARG A 208 -8.42 17.72 -17.83
N LYS A 209 -7.53 18.67 -17.50
CA LYS A 209 -6.19 18.81 -18.08
C LYS A 209 -5.05 18.40 -17.14
N LEU A 210 -5.34 17.70 -16.04
CA LEU A 210 -4.31 17.31 -15.07
C LEU A 210 -3.49 16.09 -15.51
N THR A 211 -4.03 15.21 -16.35
CA THR A 211 -3.26 14.06 -16.86
C THR A 211 -2.05 14.54 -17.66
N GLY A 212 -0.87 14.06 -17.30
CA GLY A 212 0.42 14.47 -17.83
C GLY A 212 1.04 15.68 -17.12
N ALA A 213 0.27 16.45 -16.35
CA ALA A 213 0.75 17.68 -15.70
C ALA A 213 1.78 17.36 -14.60
N GLN A 214 2.75 18.27 -14.46
CA GLN A 214 3.65 18.27 -13.31
C GLN A 214 2.94 18.89 -12.11
N MET A 215 3.24 18.35 -10.93
CA MET A 215 2.69 18.79 -9.65
C MET A 215 3.79 18.72 -8.60
N LEU A 216 3.60 19.45 -7.50
CA LEU A 216 4.42 19.25 -6.31
C LEU A 216 3.57 18.61 -5.21
N LEU A 217 4.15 17.62 -4.54
CA LEU A 217 3.57 16.96 -3.38
C LEU A 217 4.59 16.99 -2.25
N CYS A 218 4.18 17.38 -1.05
CA CYS A 218 4.96 17.16 0.16
C CYS A 218 4.17 16.25 1.08
N VAL A 219 4.76 15.11 1.45
CA VAL A 219 4.15 14.16 2.39
C VAL A 219 5.03 14.08 3.64
N VAL A 220 4.40 14.20 4.82
CA VAL A 220 5.06 13.95 6.10
C VAL A 220 4.39 12.75 6.76
N LEU A 221 5.13 11.64 6.81
CA LEU A 221 4.71 10.37 7.41
C LEU A 221 5.44 10.16 8.73
N CYS A 222 4.81 9.59 9.74
CA CYS A 222 5.49 9.17 10.96
C CYS A 222 5.48 7.65 11.09
N GLY A 223 6.64 7.10 11.49
CA GLY A 223 6.85 5.69 11.75
C GLY A 223 6.70 5.32 13.22
N GLN A 224 6.94 4.04 13.53
CA GLN A 224 7.07 3.57 14.90
C GLN A 224 8.23 4.30 15.60
N GLY A 225 7.98 4.85 16.79
CA GLY A 225 8.97 5.65 17.55
C GLY A 225 9.05 7.13 17.16
N ARG A 226 8.03 7.68 16.46
CA ARG A 226 7.89 9.12 16.13
C ARG A 226 8.98 9.72 15.22
N LYS A 227 9.82 8.91 14.57
CA LYS A 227 10.65 9.39 13.46
C LYS A 227 9.73 9.70 12.29
N CYS A 228 9.77 10.93 11.79
CA CYS A 228 8.95 11.34 10.68
C CYS A 228 9.80 11.49 9.40
N CYS A 229 9.27 10.96 8.31
CA CYS A 229 9.81 11.08 6.97
C CYS A 229 9.06 12.23 6.28
N ALA A 230 9.78 13.28 5.88
CA ALA A 230 9.27 14.31 5.00
C ALA A 230 9.81 14.10 3.58
N ALA A 231 8.92 14.09 2.59
CA ALA A 231 9.28 13.87 1.19
C ALA A 231 8.64 14.94 0.29
N PRO A 232 9.34 16.05 0.03
CA PRO A 232 8.98 16.98 -1.04
C PRO A 232 9.36 16.36 -2.38
N VAL A 233 8.36 16.10 -3.22
CA VAL A 233 8.51 15.38 -4.48
C VAL A 233 7.79 16.08 -5.62
N VAL A 234 8.48 16.20 -6.75
CA VAL A 234 7.89 16.55 -8.03
C VAL A 234 7.22 15.30 -8.58
N CYS A 235 5.94 15.43 -8.90
CA CYS A 235 5.12 14.36 -9.43
C CYS A 235 4.72 14.65 -10.87
N GLN A 236 4.54 13.60 -11.65
CA GLN A 236 3.70 13.63 -12.83
C GLN A 236 2.35 13.01 -12.49
N CYS A 237 1.26 13.69 -12.81
CA CYS A 237 -0.08 13.13 -12.72
C CYS A 237 -0.29 12.16 -13.89
N VAL A 238 -0.23 10.86 -13.61
CA VAL A 238 -0.43 9.80 -14.60
C VAL A 238 -1.89 9.70 -15.00
N GLU A 239 -2.80 9.99 -14.08
CA GLU A 239 -4.24 9.94 -14.29
C GLU A 239 -4.92 10.89 -13.31
N GLY A 240 -5.74 11.79 -13.83
CA GLY A 240 -6.62 12.66 -13.05
C GLY A 240 -8.07 12.41 -13.44
N LEU A 241 -8.91 12.02 -12.48
CA LEU A 241 -10.32 11.71 -12.67
C LEU A 241 -11.16 12.62 -11.78
N TYR A 242 -12.09 13.37 -12.39
CA TYR A 242 -13.07 14.16 -11.67
C TYR A 242 -14.45 13.51 -11.79
N SER A 243 -15.13 13.31 -10.66
CA SER A 243 -16.53 12.92 -10.60
C SER A 243 -17.36 14.11 -10.16
N ALA A 244 -18.21 14.63 -11.06
CA ALA A 244 -19.14 15.71 -10.75
C ALA A 244 -20.17 15.27 -9.69
N THR A 245 -20.69 14.04 -9.82
CA THR A 245 -21.66 13.45 -8.88
C THR A 245 -21.12 13.35 -7.46
N LEU A 246 -19.88 12.88 -7.30
CA LEU A 246 -19.23 12.75 -5.98
C LEU A 246 -18.52 14.03 -5.55
N ARG A 247 -18.46 15.05 -6.41
CA ARG A 247 -17.60 16.24 -6.27
C ARG A 247 -16.19 15.88 -5.82
N ARG A 248 -15.62 14.83 -6.42
CA ARG A 248 -14.35 14.22 -6.01
C ARG A 248 -13.33 14.26 -7.14
N LEU A 249 -12.12 14.70 -6.82
CA LEU A 249 -10.95 14.64 -7.69
C LEU A 249 -10.00 13.55 -7.20
N SER A 250 -9.75 12.54 -8.03
CA SER A 250 -8.83 11.44 -7.78
C SER A 250 -7.59 11.59 -8.65
N LEU A 251 -6.41 11.56 -8.04
CA LEU A 251 -5.13 11.74 -8.71
C LEU A 251 -4.22 10.53 -8.47
N ARG A 252 -3.64 10.02 -9.57
CA ARG A 252 -2.57 9.03 -9.53
C ARG A 252 -1.25 9.69 -9.91
N LEU A 253 -0.34 9.77 -8.95
CA LEU A 253 0.90 10.50 -9.06
C LEU A 253 2.09 9.53 -9.17
N ARG A 254 3.01 9.83 -10.10
CA ARG A 254 4.32 9.18 -10.21
C ARG A 254 5.40 10.16 -9.80
N PHE A 255 6.31 9.75 -8.92
CA PHE A 255 7.41 10.61 -8.47
C PHE A 255 8.49 10.67 -9.54
N MET A 256 8.91 11.89 -9.87
CA MET A 256 9.89 12.19 -10.91
C MET A 256 11.18 12.77 -10.33
N GLN A 257 11.04 13.66 -9.34
CA GLN A 257 12.16 14.27 -8.62
C GLN A 257 11.83 14.35 -7.13
N VAL A 258 12.86 14.34 -6.29
CA VAL A 258 12.77 14.53 -4.85
C VAL A 258 13.73 15.63 -4.42
N TRP A 259 13.31 16.45 -3.47
CA TRP A 259 14.21 17.43 -2.87
C TRP A 259 15.24 16.71 -2.00
N LYS A 260 16.52 16.81 -2.37
CA LYS A 260 17.64 16.28 -1.60
C LYS A 260 18.33 17.47 -0.93
N THR A 261 18.67 17.31 0.35
CA THR A 261 19.49 18.28 1.08
C THR A 261 20.86 17.65 1.29
N ASP A 262 21.92 18.38 0.98
CA ASP A 262 23.29 17.94 1.19
C ASP A 262 23.76 18.21 2.62
N CYS A 263 25.00 17.80 2.92
CA CYS A 263 25.62 18.00 4.24
C CYS A 263 25.83 19.48 4.62
N CYS A 264 25.82 20.38 3.64
CA CYS A 264 25.97 21.83 3.83
C CYS A 264 24.60 22.52 3.99
N GLY A 265 23.49 21.78 3.97
CA GLY A 265 22.14 22.32 4.07
C GLY A 265 21.62 22.94 2.77
N GLN A 266 22.39 22.88 1.67
CA GLN A 266 21.91 23.26 0.35
C GLN A 266 21.08 22.13 -0.23
N GLY A 267 20.05 22.48 -1.00
CA GLY A 267 19.15 21.49 -1.55
C GLY A 267 18.98 21.62 -3.06
N SER A 268 18.69 20.49 -3.69
CA SER A 268 18.43 20.43 -5.12
C SER A 268 17.40 19.35 -5.44
N TRP A 269 16.75 19.50 -6.59
CA TRP A 269 15.86 18.49 -7.14
C TRP A 269 16.68 17.35 -7.76
N GLY A 270 16.79 16.23 -7.05
CA GLY A 270 17.37 15.01 -7.58
C GLY A 270 16.33 14.17 -8.32
N ARG A 271 16.71 13.56 -9.45
CA ARG A 271 15.84 12.60 -10.14
C ARG A 271 15.51 11.42 -9.23
N VAL A 272 14.26 10.96 -9.27
CA VAL A 272 13.85 9.69 -8.67
C VAL A 272 14.32 8.57 -9.60
N ASP A 273 15.16 7.70 -9.08
CA ASP A 273 15.71 6.57 -9.80
C ASP A 273 14.77 5.36 -9.75
N GLU A 274 15.28 4.23 -10.21
CA GLU A 274 14.57 2.96 -10.23
C GLU A 274 14.20 2.40 -8.86
N ASP A 275 14.89 2.81 -7.79
CA ASP A 275 14.64 2.37 -6.42
C ASP A 275 13.60 3.23 -5.70
N GLY A 276 13.21 4.36 -6.32
CA GLY A 276 12.22 5.29 -5.79
C GLY A 276 12.84 6.33 -4.85
N VAL A 277 11.98 7.01 -4.10
CA VAL A 277 12.33 8.05 -3.14
C VAL A 277 12.90 7.39 -1.88
N PRO A 278 14.19 7.56 -1.56
CA PRO A 278 14.84 6.84 -0.46
C PRO A 278 14.14 6.97 0.90
N PRO A 279 13.79 8.16 1.41
CA PRO A 279 13.16 8.27 2.73
C PRO A 279 11.78 7.60 2.77
N LEU A 280 11.03 7.61 1.65
CA LEU A 280 9.76 6.86 1.55
C LEU A 280 10.02 5.36 1.50
N ARG A 281 10.97 4.89 0.71
CA ARG A 281 11.34 3.47 0.63
C ARG A 281 11.74 2.92 2.00
N ASP A 282 12.53 3.67 2.74
CA ASP A 282 13.01 3.25 4.05
C ASP A 282 11.89 3.27 5.09
N TRP A 283 11.00 4.27 5.07
CA TRP A 283 9.79 4.30 5.90
C TRP A 283 8.88 3.10 5.58
N ILE A 284 8.62 2.86 4.30
CA ILE A 284 7.84 1.75 3.76
C ILE A 284 8.40 0.42 4.30
N ASN A 285 9.68 0.13 4.09
CA ASN A 285 10.31 -1.13 4.50
C ASN A 285 10.29 -1.40 6.01
N ASN A 286 10.27 -0.34 6.83
CA ASN A 286 10.31 -0.45 8.29
C ASN A 286 8.93 -0.42 8.95
N ASP A 287 7.97 0.31 8.38
CA ASP A 287 6.68 0.63 9.02
C ASP A 287 5.45 -0.01 8.31
N PHE A 288 5.66 -0.95 7.39
CA PHE A 288 4.62 -1.76 6.72
C PHE A 288 3.66 -2.51 7.65
N CYS A 289 3.95 -2.59 8.96
CA CYS A 289 3.10 -3.25 9.95
C CYS A 289 1.74 -2.56 10.15
N LEU A 290 1.65 -1.26 9.93
CA LEU A 290 0.53 -0.46 10.47
C LEU A 290 -0.50 -0.07 9.40
N LEU A 291 -0.54 -0.82 8.29
CA LEU A 291 -1.40 -0.50 7.17
C LEU A 291 -2.88 -0.65 7.50
N THR A 292 -3.62 0.41 7.26
CA THR A 292 -5.07 0.35 7.21
C THR A 292 -5.53 -0.26 5.91
N GLU A 293 -6.62 -1.02 5.98
CA GLU A 293 -7.37 -1.46 4.81
C GLU A 293 -7.58 -0.28 3.85
N LYS A 294 -7.55 -0.55 2.54
CA LYS A 294 -8.03 0.39 1.52
C LYS A 294 -9.38 0.91 2.02
N PRO A 295 -9.56 2.23 2.28
CA PRO A 295 -10.84 2.73 2.73
C PRO A 295 -11.88 2.26 1.72
N SER A 296 -12.88 1.50 2.18
CA SER A 296 -14.07 1.26 1.40
C SER A 296 -14.60 2.61 0.98
N HIS A 297 -15.08 2.69 -0.26
CA HIS A 297 -15.77 3.89 -0.71
C HIS A 297 -16.90 4.15 0.30
N SER A 298 -16.68 5.10 1.21
CA SER A 298 -17.75 5.67 2.00
C SER A 298 -18.63 6.37 0.99
N CYS A 299 -19.80 5.77 0.74
CA CYS A 299 -20.92 6.40 0.08
C CYS A 299 -21.22 7.74 0.74
#